data_AF-A0A1Y2HNT4-F1
#
_entry.id   AF-A0A1Y2HNT4-F1
#
_cell.length_a   1.000
_cell.length_b   1.000
_cell.length_c   1.000
_cell.angle_alpha   90.00
_cell.angle_beta   90.00
_cell.angle_gamma   90.00
#
_symmetry.space_group_name_H-M   'P 1'
#
loop_
_entity.id
_entity.type
_entity.pdbx_description
1 polymer ?
#
loop_
_entity_poly.entity_id
_entity_poly.type
_entity_poly.pdbx_seq_one_letter_code
_entity_poly.pdbx_strand_id
1 'polypeptide(L)'
;MDDSTASQAALTWTLNQLVSPSRDHLIILTVAHYKTAGLLKTNEEKTARRELKAEEQAQIVVNYAAAHIAQWIESLKISLSFELVTLKAADGKVQEVITDYARDINSNVLILGSHAGGAIRKTLFGSTATYCLTHATTPVIVVREEGTVMAA
;
A
#
# COMPACT_ATOMS: atom_id res chain seq x y z
N MET A 1 0.00 -1.41 0.30
CA MET A 1 -0.98 -2.09 -0.54
C MET A 1 -2.36 -1.93 0.04
N ASP A 2 -3.35 -1.86 -0.83
CA ASP A 2 -4.79 -1.88 -0.57
C ASP A 2 -5.44 -2.88 -1.55
N ASP A 3 -6.76 -2.93 -1.64
CA ASP A 3 -7.47 -3.89 -2.51
C ASP A 3 -7.55 -3.46 -3.99
N SER A 4 -6.78 -2.44 -4.38
CA SER A 4 -6.92 -1.80 -5.68
C SER A 4 -6.02 -2.36 -6.79
N THR A 5 -6.40 -2.15 -8.05
CA THR A 5 -5.57 -2.52 -9.22
C THR A 5 -4.26 -1.72 -9.26
N ALA A 6 -4.29 -0.45 -8.86
CA ALA A 6 -3.10 0.39 -8.88
C ALA A 6 -2.02 -0.10 -7.91
N SER A 7 -2.40 -0.56 -6.71
CA SER A 7 -1.42 -1.09 -5.76
C SER A 7 -0.91 -2.48 -6.17
N GLN A 8 -1.74 -3.29 -6.81
CA GLN A 8 -1.33 -4.55 -7.44
C GLN A 8 -0.34 -4.31 -8.59
N ALA A 9 -0.61 -3.35 -9.48
CA ALA A 9 0.28 -2.95 -10.56
C ALA A 9 1.62 -2.43 -10.02
N ALA A 10 1.60 -1.67 -8.92
CA ALA A 10 2.80 -1.20 -8.23
C ALA A 10 3.65 -2.37 -7.70
N LEU A 11 3.03 -3.39 -7.10
CA LEU A 11 3.73 -4.60 -6.66
C LEU A 11 4.38 -5.32 -7.85
N THR A 12 3.62 -5.60 -8.90
CA THR A 12 4.11 -6.28 -10.11
C THR A 12 5.28 -5.53 -10.75
N TRP A 13 5.15 -4.21 -10.89
CA TRP A 13 6.22 -3.37 -11.45
C TRP A 13 7.47 -3.40 -10.57
N THR A 14 7.31 -3.31 -9.25
CA THR A 14 8.42 -3.33 -8.30
C THR A 14 9.22 -4.62 -8.41
N LEU A 15 8.53 -5.77 -8.40
CA LEU A 15 9.16 -7.07 -8.54
C LEU A 15 9.91 -7.22 -9.87
N ASN A 16 9.30 -6.78 -10.97
CA ASN A 16 9.85 -7.00 -12.31
C ASN A 16 10.94 -5.99 -12.73
N GLN A 17 10.92 -4.78 -12.19
CA GLN A 17 11.73 -3.67 -12.72
C GLN A 17 12.72 -3.07 -11.72
N LEU A 18 12.48 -3.22 -10.42
CA LEU A 18 13.26 -2.51 -9.40
C LEU A 18 14.04 -3.45 -8.48
N VAL A 19 13.40 -4.51 -8.00
CA VAL A 19 13.98 -5.38 -6.98
C VAL A 19 15.16 -6.18 -7.52
N SER A 20 16.29 -6.07 -6.84
CA SER A 20 17.46 -6.94 -6.98
C SER A 20 17.46 -7.98 -5.86
N PRO A 21 17.06 -9.24 -6.10
CA PRO A 21 16.76 -10.20 -5.02
C PRO A 21 17.93 -10.53 -4.08
N SER A 22 19.17 -10.38 -4.55
CA SER A 22 20.39 -10.64 -3.77
C SER A 22 20.80 -9.50 -2.83
N ARG A 23 20.21 -8.31 -2.96
CA ARG A 23 20.60 -7.11 -2.21
C ARG A 23 19.44 -6.46 -1.48
N ASP A 24 18.25 -6.52 -2.07
CA ASP A 24 17.14 -5.68 -1.65
C ASP A 24 16.24 -6.46 -0.68
N HIS A 25 15.70 -5.72 0.30
CA HIS A 25 14.67 -6.21 1.21
C HIS A 25 13.35 -5.48 0.90
N LEU A 26 12.31 -6.24 0.57
CA LEU A 26 11.02 -5.69 0.17
C LEU A 26 10.03 -5.70 1.33
N ILE A 27 9.49 -4.54 1.69
CA ILE A 27 8.42 -4.44 2.69
C ILE A 27 7.11 -4.12 1.99
N ILE A 28 6.12 -4.99 2.14
CA ILE A 28 4.75 -4.72 1.70
C ILE A 28 3.96 -4.14 2.87
N LEU A 29 3.70 -2.84 2.79
CA LEU A 29 3.00 -2.09 3.83
C LEU A 29 1.50 -1.99 3.56
N THR A 30 0.64 -2.55 4.41
CA THR A 30 -0.83 -2.41 4.36
C THR A 30 -1.31 -1.56 5.52
N VAL A 31 -2.35 -0.75 5.34
CA VAL A 31 -2.93 0.08 6.41
C VAL A 31 -4.39 -0.32 6.66
N ALA A 32 -4.67 -0.85 7.85
CA ALA A 32 -6.02 -1.05 8.35
C ALA A 32 -6.62 0.29 8.79
N HIS A 33 -7.37 0.92 7.89
CA HIS A 33 -8.01 2.21 8.15
C HIS A 33 -9.40 2.05 8.77
N TYR A 34 -9.63 2.71 9.90
CA TYR A 34 -10.94 2.76 10.56
C TYR A 34 -11.28 4.17 11.04
N LYS A 35 -12.57 4.39 11.37
CA LYS A 35 -13.05 5.65 11.95
C LYS A 35 -13.42 5.43 13.41
N THR A 36 -12.93 6.29 14.29
CA THR A 36 -13.37 6.29 15.68
C THR A 36 -14.85 6.71 15.74
N ALA A 37 -15.58 6.14 16.69
CA ALA A 37 -16.84 6.72 17.15
C ALA A 37 -16.46 7.52 18.41
N GLY A 38 -16.85 8.79 18.51
CA GLY A 38 -16.32 9.74 19.51
C GLY A 38 -16.43 9.31 20.99
N LEU A 39 -16.02 10.16 21.93
CA LEU A 39 -15.62 9.83 23.32
C LEU A 39 -16.64 9.17 24.31
N LEU A 40 -17.81 8.70 23.89
CA LEU A 40 -18.77 8.00 24.77
C LEU A 40 -18.45 6.50 24.89
N LYS A 41 -18.64 5.85 26.06
CA LYS A 41 -18.36 4.41 26.25
C LYS A 41 -19.03 3.48 25.23
N THR A 42 -20.27 3.76 24.81
CA THR A 42 -20.95 2.98 23.75
C THR A 42 -20.27 3.05 22.39
N ASN A 43 -19.36 4.01 22.21
CA ASN A 43 -18.60 4.19 20.99
C ASN A 43 -17.23 3.49 21.02
N GLU A 44 -16.73 3.05 22.19
CA GLU A 44 -15.51 2.25 22.31
C GLU A 44 -15.69 0.88 21.65
N GLU A 45 -16.76 0.15 22.00
CA GLU A 45 -17.10 -1.12 21.35
C GLU A 45 -17.32 -0.95 19.84
N LYS A 46 -17.93 0.15 19.43
CA LYS A 46 -18.16 0.46 18.01
C LYS A 46 -16.85 0.75 17.27
N THR A 47 -15.89 1.39 17.93
CA THR A 47 -14.55 1.64 17.39
C THR A 47 -13.79 0.32 17.27
N ALA A 48 -13.80 -0.51 18.31
CA ALA A 48 -13.16 -1.83 18.30
C ALA A 48 -13.70 -2.74 17.19
N ARG A 49 -15.02 -2.76 16.97
CA ARG A 49 -15.63 -3.51 15.85
C ARG A 49 -15.18 -3.00 14.47
N ARG A 50 -14.99 -1.68 14.32
CA ARG A 50 -14.52 -1.08 13.06
C ARG A 50 -13.05 -1.37 12.81
N GLU A 51 -12.24 -1.31 13.86
CA GLU A 51 -10.82 -1.68 13.82
C GLU A 51 -10.67 -3.16 13.43
N LEU A 52 -11.38 -4.07 14.11
CA LEU A 52 -11.36 -5.50 13.78
C LEU A 52 -11.72 -5.76 12.32
N LYS A 53 -12.79 -5.14 11.82
CA LYS A 53 -13.19 -5.27 10.42
C LYS A 53 -12.13 -4.73 9.45
N ALA A 54 -11.46 -3.64 9.82
CA ALA A 54 -10.38 -3.08 9.00
C ALA A 54 -9.15 -4.00 8.96
N GLU A 55 -8.82 -4.66 10.07
CA GLU A 55 -7.76 -5.66 10.13
C GLU A 55 -8.10 -6.92 9.32
N GLU A 56 -9.33 -7.42 9.41
CA GLU A 56 -9.80 -8.55 8.60
C GLU A 56 -9.65 -8.23 7.10
N GLN A 57 -10.03 -7.02 6.69
CA GLN A 57 -9.86 -6.58 5.30
C GLN A 57 -8.38 -6.44 4.92
N ALA A 58 -7.55 -5.88 5.81
CA ALA A 58 -6.11 -5.78 5.59
C ALA A 58 -5.47 -7.16 5.42
N GLN A 59 -5.93 -8.17 6.16
CA GLN A 59 -5.42 -9.53 6.06
C GLN A 59 -5.69 -10.16 4.68
N ILE A 60 -6.82 -9.84 4.04
CA ILE A 60 -7.10 -10.28 2.66
C ILE A 60 -6.05 -9.72 1.71
N VAL A 61 -5.71 -8.43 1.83
CA VAL A 61 -4.70 -7.76 1.01
C VAL A 61 -3.30 -8.34 1.26
N VAL A 62 -2.96 -8.60 2.53
CA VAL A 62 -1.69 -9.25 2.92
C VAL A 62 -1.58 -10.64 2.30
N ASN A 63 -2.65 -11.45 2.37
CA ASN A 63 -2.67 -12.79 1.77
C ASN A 63 -2.49 -12.74 0.25
N TYR A 64 -3.13 -11.77 -0.42
CA TYR A 64 -2.94 -11.56 -1.85
C TYR A 64 -1.48 -11.23 -2.17
N ALA A 65 -0.87 -10.28 -1.45
CA ALA A 65 0.51 -9.88 -1.68
C ALA A 65 1.49 -11.04 -1.45
N ALA A 66 1.29 -11.82 -0.38
CA ALA A 66 2.07 -13.01 -0.08
C ALA A 66 2.02 -14.03 -1.23
N ALA A 67 0.81 -14.34 -1.71
CA ALA A 67 0.61 -15.29 -2.80
C ALA A 67 1.26 -14.80 -4.10
N HIS A 68 1.13 -13.50 -4.42
CA HIS A 68 1.72 -12.91 -5.61
C HIS A 68 3.26 -12.98 -5.57
N ILE A 69 3.88 -12.59 -4.45
CA ILE A 69 5.33 -12.66 -4.26
C ILE A 69 5.81 -14.11 -4.33
N ALA A 70 5.13 -15.05 -3.65
CA ALA A 70 5.50 -16.46 -3.66
C ALA A 70 5.48 -17.05 -5.08
N GLN A 71 4.42 -16.75 -5.86
CA GLN A 71 4.32 -17.18 -7.25
C GLN A 71 5.47 -16.62 -8.11
N TRP A 72 5.81 -15.35 -7.93
CA TRP A 72 6.91 -14.72 -8.66
C TRP A 72 8.26 -15.36 -8.32
N ILE A 73 8.55 -15.55 -7.03
CA ILE A 73 9.76 -16.23 -6.52
C ILE A 73 9.88 -17.64 -7.12
N GLU A 74 8.80 -18.41 -7.10
CA GLU A 74 8.77 -19.78 -7.63
C GLU A 74 9.02 -19.81 -9.14
N SER A 75 8.38 -18.91 -9.89
CA SER A 75 8.51 -18.84 -11.34
C SER A 75 9.95 -18.56 -11.82
N LEU A 76 10.70 -17.77 -11.05
CA LEU A 76 12.07 -17.37 -11.38
C LEU A 76 13.13 -18.23 -10.66
N LYS A 77 12.72 -19.10 -9.71
CA LYS A 77 13.61 -19.93 -8.88
C LYS A 77 14.67 -19.11 -8.14
N ILE A 78 14.24 -17.99 -7.58
CA ILE A 78 15.09 -17.05 -6.83
C ILE A 78 14.77 -17.12 -5.33
N SER A 79 15.52 -16.38 -4.53
CA SER A 79 15.18 -16.07 -3.15
C SER A 79 15.09 -14.55 -3.02
N LEU A 80 14.08 -14.07 -2.31
CA LEU A 80 13.88 -12.65 -2.03
C LEU A 80 13.65 -12.48 -0.53
N SER A 81 14.35 -11.53 0.08
CA SER A 81 14.05 -11.10 1.44
C SER A 81 12.85 -10.16 1.42
N PHE A 82 11.77 -10.50 2.12
CA PHE A 82 10.60 -9.64 2.21
C PHE A 82 9.87 -9.75 3.55
N GLU A 83 9.11 -8.71 3.89
CA GLU A 83 8.24 -8.64 5.06
C GLU A 83 6.85 -8.11 4.66
N LEU A 84 5.81 -8.59 5.35
CA LEU A 84 4.44 -8.11 5.21
C LEU A 84 4.07 -7.39 6.51
N VAL A 85 3.80 -6.09 6.42
CA VAL A 85 3.55 -5.24 7.58
C VAL A 85 2.16 -4.64 7.49
N THR A 86 1.39 -4.75 8.57
CA THR A 86 0.09 -4.09 8.71
C THR A 86 0.15 -3.01 9.78
N LEU A 87 -0.08 -1.76 9.38
CA LEU A 87 -0.26 -0.64 10.30
C LEU A 87 -1.74 -0.36 10.52
N LYS A 88 -2.04 0.33 11.61
CA LYS A 88 -3.38 0.79 11.94
C LYS A 88 -3.44 2.30 11.82
N ALA A 89 -4.51 2.81 11.21
CA ALA A 89 -4.74 4.24 11.12
C ALA A 89 -6.19 4.57 11.45
N ALA A 90 -6.38 5.51 12.37
CA ALA A 90 -7.67 6.09 12.68
C ALA A 90 -7.87 7.42 11.94
N ASP A 91 -9.13 7.75 11.64
CA ASP A 91 -9.60 9.12 11.34
C ASP A 91 -8.87 9.85 10.20
N GLY A 92 -8.42 9.09 9.20
CA GLY A 92 -7.87 9.65 7.96
C GLY A 92 -6.35 9.90 8.00
N LYS A 93 -5.66 9.41 9.04
CA LYS A 93 -4.20 9.51 9.18
C LYS A 93 -3.41 8.49 8.37
N VAL A 94 -4.00 7.92 7.32
CA VAL A 94 -3.39 6.83 6.55
C VAL A 94 -2.07 7.27 5.93
N GLN A 95 -2.03 8.47 5.37
CA GLN A 95 -0.84 8.97 4.68
C GLN A 95 0.27 9.33 5.66
N GLU A 96 -0.07 9.89 6.83
CA GLU A 96 0.87 10.17 7.92
C GLU A 96 1.58 8.89 8.37
N VAL A 97 0.82 7.84 8.73
CA VAL A 97 1.42 6.58 9.21
C VAL A 97 2.29 5.91 8.16
N ILE A 98 1.97 6.05 6.86
CA ILE A 98 2.81 5.53 5.78
C ILE A 98 4.13 6.29 5.72
N THR A 99 4.09 7.62 5.73
CA THR A 99 5.31 8.45 5.63
C THR A 99 6.19 8.34 6.87
N ASP A 100 5.58 8.25 8.06
CA ASP A 100 6.32 8.10 9.31
C ASP A 100 6.97 6.72 9.39
N TYR A 101 6.23 5.65 9.07
CA TYR A 101 6.80 4.30 9.05
C TYR A 101 7.98 4.19 8.07
N ALA A 102 7.82 4.71 6.84
CA ALA A 102 8.90 4.70 5.85
C ALA A 102 10.16 5.44 6.33
N ARG A 103 9.99 6.56 7.04
CA ARG A 103 11.09 7.31 7.66
C ARG A 103 11.73 6.50 8.79
N ASP A 104 10.93 5.94 9.69
CA ASP A 104 11.40 5.26 10.89
C ASP A 104 12.24 4.02 10.60
N ILE A 105 11.89 3.28 9.53
CA ILE A 105 12.67 2.14 9.07
C ILE A 105 13.86 2.53 8.16
N ASN A 106 14.08 3.83 7.93
CA ASN A 106 15.06 4.37 6.98
C ASN A 106 14.97 3.71 5.59
N SER A 107 13.75 3.58 5.05
CA SER A 107 13.57 2.96 3.74
C SER A 107 14.27 3.79 2.66
N ASN A 108 14.86 3.11 1.67
CA ASN A 108 15.54 3.78 0.57
C ASN A 108 14.58 4.39 -0.44
N VAL A 109 13.39 3.80 -0.58
CA VAL A 109 12.36 4.22 -1.51
C VAL A 109 10.96 3.80 -1.02
N LEU A 110 9.99 4.69 -1.19
CA LEU A 110 8.57 4.44 -0.96
C LEU A 110 7.86 4.31 -2.31
N ILE A 111 7.20 3.18 -2.56
CA ILE A 111 6.56 2.88 -3.85
C ILE A 111 5.05 2.85 -3.67
N LEU A 112 4.34 3.58 -4.51
CA LEU A 112 2.88 3.75 -4.44
C LEU A 112 2.24 3.49 -5.81
N GLY A 113 1.04 2.92 -5.80
CA GLY A 113 0.19 2.85 -6.98
C GLY A 113 -0.50 4.20 -7.25
N SER A 114 -0.61 4.55 -8.53
CA SER A 114 -1.32 5.75 -8.99
C SER A 114 -2.83 5.48 -9.06
N HIS A 115 -3.59 5.97 -8.09
CA HIS A 115 -5.05 5.95 -8.16
C HIS A 115 -5.56 6.99 -9.15
N ALA A 116 -6.02 6.55 -10.32
CA ALA A 116 -7.01 7.31 -11.09
C ALA A 116 -8.38 6.88 -10.58
N GLY A 117 -8.94 7.56 -9.57
CA GLY A 117 -10.31 7.31 -9.15
C GLY A 117 -11.24 7.31 -10.37
N GLY A 118 -12.14 6.32 -10.47
CA GLY A 118 -13.02 6.16 -11.64
C GLY A 118 -13.72 7.46 -12.08
N ALA A 119 -14.06 7.55 -13.38
CA ALA A 119 -14.71 8.66 -14.11
C ALA A 119 -14.13 10.09 -13.97
N ILE A 120 -13.40 10.42 -12.90
CA ILE A 120 -12.83 11.74 -12.65
C ILE A 120 -11.38 11.71 -13.11
N ARG A 121 -11.18 11.93 -14.41
CA ARG A 121 -9.88 12.08 -15.10
C ARG A 121 -8.99 13.23 -14.57
N LYS A 122 -9.34 13.89 -13.46
CA LYS A 122 -8.70 15.13 -12.99
C LYS A 122 -7.69 14.96 -11.85
N THR A 123 -7.62 13.81 -11.18
CA THR A 123 -6.58 13.54 -10.17
C THR A 123 -5.59 12.52 -10.71
N LEU A 124 -4.38 12.96 -11.04
CA LEU A 124 -3.36 12.11 -11.68
C LEU A 124 -2.86 10.97 -10.78
N PHE A 125 -2.82 11.15 -9.45
CA PHE A 125 -2.09 10.25 -8.53
C PHE A 125 -2.90 9.71 -7.33
N GLY A 126 -4.11 10.20 -7.07
CA GLY A 126 -4.89 9.85 -5.87
C GLY A 126 -4.38 10.53 -4.59
N SER A 127 -5.18 10.51 -3.52
CA SER A 127 -4.88 11.28 -2.29
C SER A 127 -3.62 10.79 -1.57
N THR A 128 -3.42 9.48 -1.46
CA THR A 128 -2.25 8.89 -0.78
C THR A 128 -0.94 9.23 -1.49
N ALA A 129 -0.85 9.01 -2.81
CA ALA A 129 0.37 9.31 -3.54
C ALA A 129 0.63 10.82 -3.61
N THR A 130 -0.41 11.65 -3.76
CA THR A 130 -0.26 13.12 -3.73
C THR A 130 0.31 13.59 -2.39
N TYR A 131 -0.17 13.04 -1.27
CA TYR A 131 0.36 13.38 0.05
C TYR A 131 1.82 12.93 0.20
N CYS A 132 2.13 11.68 -0.16
CA CYS A 132 3.49 11.16 0.01
C CYS A 132 4.49 11.92 -0.87
N LEU A 133 4.13 12.26 -2.12
CA LEU A 133 4.97 13.09 -3.00
C LEU A 133 5.30 14.46 -2.41
N THR A 134 4.46 14.99 -1.53
CA THR A 134 4.61 16.32 -0.94
C THR A 134 5.21 16.32 0.46
N HIS A 135 5.05 15.23 1.23
CA HIS A 135 5.41 15.17 2.65
C HIS A 135 6.44 14.10 3.01
N ALA A 136 6.66 13.09 2.16
CA ALA A 136 7.62 12.03 2.47
C ALA A 136 9.06 12.57 2.44
N THR A 137 9.84 12.21 3.45
CA THR A 137 11.30 12.43 3.47
C THR A 137 12.04 11.33 2.70
N THR A 138 11.40 10.17 2.52
CA THR A 138 11.89 9.06 1.69
C THR A 138 11.63 9.34 0.21
N PRO A 139 12.57 9.04 -0.71
CA PRO A 139 12.32 9.09 -2.15
C PRO A 139 11.04 8.33 -2.55
N VAL A 140 10.18 8.94 -3.35
CA VAL A 140 8.89 8.35 -3.73
C VAL A 140 8.86 7.97 -5.21
N ILE A 141 8.43 6.74 -5.50
CA ILE A 141 8.09 6.28 -6.85
C ILE A 141 6.57 6.07 -6.93
N VAL A 142 5.95 6.64 -7.96
CA VAL A 142 4.53 6.40 -8.25
C VAL A 142 4.41 5.58 -9.53
N VAL A 143 3.88 4.37 -9.39
CA VAL A 143 3.65 3.44 -10.49
C VAL A 143 2.25 3.64 -11.04
N ARG A 144 2.16 3.85 -12.35
CA ARG A 144 0.88 3.96 -13.06
C ARG A 144 0.50 2.60 -13.65
N GLU A 145 -0.78 2.26 -13.56
CA GLU A 145 -1.33 1.14 -14.31
C GLU A 145 -1.26 1.46 -15.82
N GLU A 146 -0.71 0.55 -16.63
CA GLU A 146 -0.69 0.69 -18.08
C GLU A 146 -2.15 0.76 -18.56
N GLY A 147 -2.57 1.95 -19.00
CA GLY A 147 -3.87 2.11 -19.61
C GLY A 147 -3.87 1.46 -20.98
N THR A 148 -4.86 0.60 -21.26
CA THR A 148 -5.15 0.18 -22.63
C THR A 148 -5.38 1.43 -23.47
N VAL A 149 -4.44 1.77 -24.35
CA VAL A 149 -4.69 2.76 -25.39
C VAL A 149 -5.58 2.06 -26.42
N MET A 150 -6.89 2.25 -26.28
CA MET A 150 -7.80 1.93 -27.39
C MET A 150 -7.46 2.89 -28.51
N ALA A 151 -6.84 2.37 -29.58
CA ALA A 151 -6.66 3.10 -30.82
C ALA A 151 -8.04 3.57 -31.30
N ALA A 152 -8.17 4.88 -31.53
CA ALA A 152 -9.38 5.51 -32.05
C ALA A 152 -9.57 5.18 -33.54
#